data_AF-A0A2G8KED4-F1
#
_entry.id   AF-A0A2G8KED4-F1
#
_cell.length_a   1.000
_cell.length_b   1.000
_cell.length_c   1.000
_cell.angle_alpha   90.00
_cell.angle_beta   90.00
_cell.angle_gamma   90.00
#
_symmetry.space_group_name_H-M   'P 1'
#
loop_
_entity.id
_entity.type
_entity.pdbx_description
1 polymer ?
#
loop_
_entity_poly.entity_id
_entity_poly.type
_entity_poly.pdbx_seq_one_letter_code
_entity_poly.pdbx_strand_id
1 'polypeptide(L)'
;MACITRPVVAVLPAAGKGERFKSATPKQFSLINGQPLILYTLKSLQRIKWVQKIYVAISESWFNFVENLISQNKLSKVELVQGGDTRHESIKKCVFAIHAKTELDASEDDQMKGSPIVIVHDAVRPFVDEETYSNVAKAAEKYQV
;
A
#
# COMPACT_ATOMS: atom_id res chain seq x y z
N MET A 1 0.04 -25.63 8.71
CA MET A 1 -0.18 -24.17 8.70
C MET A 1 -0.09 -23.73 7.24
N ALA A 2 -1.15 -23.18 6.65
CA ALA A 2 -1.13 -22.84 5.23
C ALA A 2 -0.11 -21.71 5.00
N CYS A 3 0.88 -21.98 4.15
CA CYS A 3 1.87 -20.99 3.73
C CYS A 3 1.26 -20.16 2.60
N ILE A 4 1.46 -18.84 2.63
CA ILE A 4 1.10 -17.94 1.53
C ILE A 4 1.98 -18.32 0.33
N THR A 5 1.38 -18.79 -0.76
CA THR A 5 2.09 -19.25 -1.96
C THR A 5 2.06 -18.23 -3.09
N ARG A 6 1.00 -17.40 -3.14
CA ARG A 6 0.88 -16.27 -4.09
C ARG A 6 1.74 -15.07 -3.68
N PRO A 7 2.27 -14.28 -4.63
CA PRO A 7 2.87 -12.99 -4.34
C PRO A 7 1.91 -12.08 -3.56
N VAL A 8 2.41 -11.26 -2.64
CA VAL A 8 1.57 -10.31 -1.88
C VAL A 8 2.06 -8.88 -2.03
N VAL A 9 1.13 -7.98 -2.33
CA VAL A 9 1.35 -6.54 -2.41
C VAL A 9 0.31 -5.81 -1.56
N ALA A 10 0.63 -4.58 -1.15
CA ALA A 10 -0.28 -3.71 -0.43
C ALA A 10 -0.69 -2.49 -1.27
N VAL A 11 -1.92 -2.02 -1.11
CA VAL A 11 -2.47 -0.80 -1.71
C VAL A 11 -2.96 0.13 -0.61
N LEU A 12 -2.44 1.35 -0.58
CA LEU A 12 -2.79 2.39 0.38
C LEU A 12 -3.46 3.56 -0.34
N PRO A 13 -4.80 3.69 -0.30
CA PRO A 13 -5.47 4.89 -0.77
C PRO A 13 -5.21 6.05 0.19
N ALA A 14 -4.48 7.07 -0.28
CA ALA A 14 -4.04 8.21 0.51
C ALA A 14 -4.16 9.57 -0.24
N ALA A 15 -4.94 9.62 -1.32
CA ALA A 15 -5.17 10.84 -2.11
C ALA A 15 -6.28 11.75 -1.53
N GLY A 16 -7.05 11.25 -0.57
CA GLY A 16 -8.16 12.00 0.03
C GLY A 16 -7.70 13.22 0.84
N LYS A 17 -8.48 14.31 0.77
CA LYS A 17 -8.21 15.56 1.48
C LYS A 17 -8.56 15.51 2.97
N GLY A 18 -9.37 14.54 3.40
CA GLY A 18 -9.75 14.39 4.80
C GLY A 18 -10.68 15.50 5.32
N GLU A 19 -11.65 15.96 4.52
CA GLU A 19 -12.50 17.13 4.80
C GLU A 19 -13.19 17.09 6.18
N ARG A 20 -13.60 15.91 6.64
CA ARG A 20 -14.21 15.73 7.99
C ARG A 20 -13.23 15.97 9.15
N PHE A 21 -11.93 15.89 8.88
CA PHE A 21 -10.87 16.11 9.86
C PHE A 21 -10.61 17.60 10.14
N LYS A 22 -11.23 18.51 9.36
CA LYS A 22 -11.20 19.98 9.56
C LYS A 22 -9.78 20.54 9.82
N SER A 23 -8.80 20.06 9.08
CA SER A 23 -7.40 20.53 9.12
C SER A 23 -6.98 21.01 7.74
N ALA A 24 -6.10 22.01 7.68
CA ALA A 24 -5.45 22.43 6.44
C ALA A 24 -4.55 21.33 5.86
N THR A 25 -3.98 20.48 6.73
CA THR A 25 -3.16 19.34 6.33
C THR A 25 -4.02 18.07 6.30
N PRO A 26 -4.03 17.29 5.19
CA PRO A 26 -4.72 16.01 5.14
C PRO A 26 -4.26 15.10 6.28
N LYS A 27 -5.22 14.40 6.90
CA LYS A 27 -5.00 13.62 8.13
C LYS A 27 -3.85 12.60 8.06
N GLN A 28 -3.57 12.05 6.88
CA GLN A 28 -2.47 11.11 6.64
C GLN A 28 -1.09 11.76 6.77
N PHE A 29 -1.00 13.08 6.67
CA PHE A 29 0.23 13.86 6.83
C PHE A 29 0.28 14.61 8.17
N SER A 30 -0.77 14.53 8.99
CA SER A 30 -0.74 15.02 10.36
C SER A 30 0.40 14.37 11.14
N LEU A 31 1.09 15.18 11.94
CA LEU A 31 2.23 14.72 12.72
C LEU A 31 1.76 14.03 14.00
N ILE A 32 2.33 12.86 14.27
CA ILE A 32 2.32 12.19 15.56
C ILE A 32 3.78 12.04 15.96
N ASN A 33 4.16 12.50 17.16
CA ASN A 33 5.54 12.48 17.64
C ASN A 33 6.57 12.98 16.60
N GLY A 34 6.22 14.05 15.89
CA GLY A 34 7.07 14.68 14.87
C GLY A 34 7.14 13.96 13.51
N GLN A 35 6.39 12.88 13.29
CA GLN A 35 6.38 12.14 12.01
C GLN A 35 4.98 12.09 11.39
N PRO A 36 4.86 12.20 10.05
CA PRO A 36 3.58 12.04 9.36
C PRO A 36 2.93 10.68 9.67
N LEU A 37 1.62 10.67 9.94
CA LEU A 37 0.87 9.45 10.27
C LEU A 37 1.08 8.31 9.26
N ILE A 38 1.07 8.62 7.97
CA ILE A 38 1.29 7.64 6.89
C ILE A 38 2.65 6.92 7.01
N LEU A 39 3.68 7.60 7.54
CA LEU A 39 5.01 7.03 7.67
C LEU A 39 5.03 5.82 8.60
N TYR A 40 4.22 5.84 9.66
CA TYR A 40 4.09 4.71 10.58
C TYR A 40 3.52 3.49 9.88
N THR A 41 2.47 3.68 9.08
CA THR A 41 1.85 2.63 8.27
C THR A 41 2.83 2.05 7.25
N LEU A 42 3.56 2.90 6.52
CA LEU A 42 4.55 2.47 5.54
C LEU A 42 5.70 1.70 6.20
N LYS A 43 6.21 2.18 7.34
CA LYS A 43 7.26 1.48 8.11
C LYS A 43 6.78 0.11 8.60
N SER A 44 5.51 -0.03 8.97
CA SER A 44 4.95 -1.33 9.37
C SER A 44 4.99 -2.34 8.23
N LEU A 45 4.42 -1.98 7.08
CA LEU A 45 4.40 -2.86 5.90
C LEU A 45 5.81 -3.11 5.32
N GLN A 46 6.71 -2.13 5.35
CA GLN A 46 8.09 -2.27 4.90
C GLN A 46 8.82 -3.41 5.62
N ARG A 47 8.58 -3.58 6.94
CA ARG A 47 9.22 -4.61 7.76
C ARG A 47 8.75 -6.03 7.47
N ILE A 48 7.52 -6.18 6.95
CA ILE A 48 6.93 -7.50 6.67
C ILE A 48 7.60 -8.09 5.43
N LYS A 49 8.39 -9.15 5.59
CA LYS A 49 9.26 -9.69 4.52
C LYS A 49 8.48 -10.21 3.32
N TRP A 50 7.35 -10.86 3.55
CA TRP A 50 6.52 -11.50 2.51
C TRP A 50 5.63 -10.51 1.74
N VAL A 51 5.53 -9.25 2.18
CA VAL A 51 4.96 -8.16 1.37
C VAL A 51 6.04 -7.64 0.43
N GLN A 52 5.85 -7.77 -0.88
CA GLN A 52 6.86 -7.48 -1.89
C GLN A 52 6.90 -5.99 -2.25
N LYS A 53 5.72 -5.39 -2.45
CA LYS A 53 5.55 -3.98 -2.87
C LYS A 53 4.38 -3.33 -2.14
N ILE A 54 4.46 -2.01 -2.01
CA ILE A 54 3.47 -1.15 -1.34
C ILE A 54 3.12 -0.01 -2.31
N TYR A 55 1.96 -0.09 -2.94
CA TYR A 55 1.45 0.94 -3.83
C TYR A 55 0.67 1.97 -3.03
N VAL A 56 1.03 3.24 -3.16
CA VAL A 56 0.40 4.32 -2.41
C VAL A 56 -0.21 5.32 -3.39
N ALA A 57 -1.54 5.41 -3.38
CA ALA A 57 -2.24 6.40 -4.18
C ALA A 57 -2.19 7.75 -3.49
N ILE A 58 -1.51 8.73 -4.09
CA ILE A 58 -1.31 10.08 -3.54
C ILE A 58 -1.87 11.12 -4.51
N SER A 59 -2.46 12.18 -3.98
CA SER A 59 -2.90 13.31 -4.79
C SER A 59 -1.69 14.06 -5.33
N GLU A 60 -1.82 14.62 -6.52
CA GLU A 60 -0.72 15.30 -7.23
C GLU A 60 -0.02 16.37 -6.36
N SER A 61 -0.79 17.16 -5.61
CA SER A 61 -0.27 18.20 -4.73
C SER A 61 0.63 17.71 -3.59
N TRP A 62 0.56 16.41 -3.24
CA TRP A 62 1.36 15.80 -2.18
C TRP A 62 2.39 14.81 -2.69
N PHE A 63 2.49 14.61 -4.01
CA PHE A 63 3.34 13.58 -4.59
C PHE A 63 4.82 13.79 -4.23
N ASN A 64 5.36 14.99 -4.48
CA ASN A 64 6.76 15.33 -4.17
C ASN A 64 7.06 15.26 -2.66
N PHE A 65 6.09 15.60 -1.82
CA PHE A 65 6.26 15.48 -0.36
C PHE A 65 6.45 14.02 0.05
N VAL A 66 5.61 13.12 -0.47
CA VAL A 66 5.69 11.69 -0.11
C VAL A 66 6.91 11.03 -0.75
N GLU A 67 7.31 11.42 -1.95
CA GLU A 67 8.55 10.93 -2.58
C GLU A 67 9.78 11.26 -1.74
N ASN A 68 9.89 12.50 -1.25
CA ASN A 68 10.95 12.90 -0.32
C ASN A 68 10.88 12.10 1.00
N LEU A 69 9.68 11.90 1.54
CA LEU A 69 9.45 11.11 2.76
C LEU A 69 9.94 9.66 2.60
N ILE A 70 9.66 9.04 1.45
CA ILE A 70 10.10 7.68 1.08
C ILE A 70 11.63 7.61 1.01
N SER A 71 12.25 8.56 0.30
CA SER A 71 13.70 8.62 0.11
C SER A 71 14.44 8.78 1.45
N GLN A 72 14.03 9.75 2.27
CA GLN A 72 14.62 10.01 3.58
C GLN A 72 14.53 8.81 4.54
N ASN A 73 13.49 8.00 4.42
CA ASN A 73 13.26 6.83 5.27
C ASN A 73 13.67 5.51 4.62
N LYS A 74 14.27 5.53 3.42
CA LYS A 74 14.76 4.36 2.68
C LYS A 74 13.69 3.27 2.50
N LEU A 75 12.45 3.68 2.18
CA LEU A 75 11.32 2.77 2.03
C LEU A 75 11.32 2.10 0.65
N SER A 76 12.18 1.09 0.48
CA SER A 76 12.47 0.44 -0.81
C SER A 76 11.30 -0.31 -1.46
N LYS A 77 10.25 -0.64 -0.71
CA LYS A 77 9.09 -1.36 -1.25
C LYS A 77 7.99 -0.45 -1.78
N VAL A 78 8.10 0.87 -1.54
CA VAL A 78 7.01 1.82 -1.80
C VAL A 78 7.05 2.32 -3.24
N GLU A 79 5.90 2.28 -3.89
CA GLU A 79 5.68 2.84 -5.23
C GLU A 79 4.50 3.81 -5.20
N LEU A 80 4.72 5.02 -5.72
CA LEU A 80 3.67 6.03 -5.77
C LEU A 80 2.83 5.87 -7.04
N VAL A 81 1.52 6.07 -6.88
CA VAL A 81 0.55 6.11 -7.98
C VAL A 81 -0.25 7.39 -7.82
N GLN A 82 -0.54 8.09 -8.91
CA GLN A 82 -1.45 9.23 -8.86
C GLN A 82 -2.85 8.73 -8.47
N GLY A 83 -3.39 9.27 -7.38
CA GLY A 83 -4.71 8.89 -6.88
C GLY A 83 -5.87 9.36 -7.75
N GLY A 84 -7.06 8.93 -7.37
CA GLY A 84 -8.33 9.39 -7.94
C GLY A 84 -9.10 10.30 -6.99
N ASP A 85 -10.24 10.80 -7.45
CA ASP A 85 -11.13 11.66 -6.67
C ASP A 85 -11.81 10.89 -5.53
N THR A 86 -11.95 9.57 -5.71
CA THR A 86 -12.53 8.68 -4.70
C THR A 86 -11.54 7.65 -4.19
N ARG A 87 -11.85 7.06 -3.02
CA ARG A 87 -11.10 5.92 -2.48
C ARG A 87 -11.08 4.75 -3.47
N HIS A 88 -12.22 4.44 -4.09
CA HIS A 88 -12.32 3.33 -5.05
C HIS A 88 -11.51 3.58 -6.31
N GLU A 89 -11.55 4.80 -6.86
CA GLU A 89 -10.74 5.15 -8.02
C GLU A 89 -9.24 5.08 -7.71
N SER A 90 -8.83 5.54 -6.52
CA SER A 90 -7.45 5.42 -6.05
C SER A 90 -6.99 3.96 -5.97
N ILE A 91 -7.83 3.07 -5.42
CA ILE A 91 -7.54 1.63 -5.37
C ILE A 91 -7.45 1.05 -6.78
N LYS A 92 -8.41 1.38 -7.66
CA LYS A 92 -8.43 0.93 -9.06
C LYS A 92 -7.15 1.30 -9.81
N LYS A 93 -6.67 2.54 -9.67
CA LYS A 93 -5.42 3.01 -10.29
C LYS A 93 -4.22 2.20 -9.78
N CYS A 94 -4.13 1.91 -8.49
CA CYS A 94 -3.07 1.05 -7.96
C CYS A 94 -3.14 -0.38 -8.49
N VAL A 95 -4.34 -0.98 -8.55
CA VAL A 95 -4.51 -2.34 -9.09
C VAL A 95 -4.11 -2.41 -10.57
N PHE A 96 -4.43 -1.40 -11.37
CA PHE A 96 -3.95 -1.34 -12.75
C PHE A 96 -2.44 -1.17 -12.85
N ALA A 97 -1.82 -0.37 -11.98
CA ALA A 97 -0.36 -0.24 -11.92
C ALA A 97 0.32 -1.57 -11.53
N ILE A 98 -0.28 -2.33 -10.60
CA ILE A 98 0.16 -3.68 -10.24
C ILE A 98 0.10 -4.59 -11.47
N HIS A 99 -1.05 -4.63 -12.15
CA HIS A 99 -1.26 -5.51 -13.30
C HIS A 99 -0.27 -5.22 -14.43
N ALA A 100 -0.14 -3.94 -14.82
CA ALA A 100 0.78 -3.52 -15.86
C ALA A 100 2.23 -3.91 -15.55
N LYS A 101 2.66 -3.84 -14.28
CA LYS A 101 4.00 -4.26 -13.88
C LYS A 101 4.17 -5.77 -13.82
N THR A 102 3.17 -6.49 -13.33
CA THR A 102 3.22 -7.95 -13.29
C THR A 102 3.31 -8.55 -14.69
N GLU A 103 2.72 -7.92 -15.71
CA GLU A 103 2.87 -8.36 -17.10
C GLU A 103 4.28 -8.09 -17.66
N LEU A 104 4.92 -7.00 -17.23
CA LEU A 104 6.24 -6.60 -17.69
C LEU A 104 7.38 -7.37 -17.01
N ASP A 105 7.21 -7.74 -15.74
CA ASP A 105 8.22 -8.38 -14.89
C ASP A 105 8.02 -9.91 -14.76
N ALA A 106 7.09 -10.50 -15.51
CA ALA A 106 6.75 -11.92 -15.38
C ALA A 106 7.91 -12.82 -15.84
N SER A 107 8.63 -13.42 -14.88
CA SER A 107 9.40 -14.63 -15.14
C SER A 107 8.46 -15.82 -15.37
N GLU A 108 8.90 -16.86 -16.08
CA GLU A 108 8.10 -18.09 -16.27
C GLU A 108 7.66 -18.72 -14.92
N ASP A 109 8.50 -18.60 -13.88
CA ASP A 109 8.22 -19.06 -12.52
C ASP A 109 7.13 -18.25 -11.80
N ASP A 110 6.94 -16.98 -12.13
CA ASP A 110 5.92 -16.12 -11.51
C ASP A 110 4.55 -16.26 -12.18
N GLN A 111 4.51 -16.60 -13.48
CA GLN A 111 3.26 -16.97 -14.15
C GLN A 111 2.62 -18.21 -13.52
N MET A 112 3.43 -19.13 -12.99
CA MET A 112 2.94 -20.32 -12.28
C MET A 112 2.35 -20.04 -10.88
N LYS A 113 2.63 -18.87 -10.27
CA LYS A 113 2.15 -18.54 -8.91
C LYS A 113 0.81 -17.79 -8.88
N GLY A 114 0.25 -17.46 -10.04
CA GLY A 114 -1.04 -16.76 -10.19
C GLY A 114 -1.01 -15.29 -9.80
N SER A 115 -2.13 -14.59 -9.99
CA SER A 115 -2.24 -13.15 -9.68
C SER A 115 -1.90 -12.84 -8.23
N PRO A 116 -1.24 -11.71 -7.93
CA PRO A 116 -0.88 -11.36 -6.56
C PRO A 116 -2.12 -11.18 -5.68
N ILE A 117 -1.98 -11.49 -4.38
CA ILE A 117 -2.94 -11.06 -3.36
C ILE A 117 -2.71 -9.57 -3.10
N VAL A 118 -3.79 -8.79 -3.16
CA VAL A 118 -3.74 -7.33 -2.95
C VAL A 118 -4.38 -6.99 -1.60
N ILE A 119 -3.55 -6.62 -0.63
CA ILE A 119 -4.03 -6.12 0.66
C ILE A 119 -4.38 -4.63 0.51
N VAL A 120 -5.66 -4.29 0.63
CA VAL A 120 -6.08 -2.87 0.69
C VAL A 120 -6.05 -2.40 2.14
N HIS A 121 -5.21 -1.43 2.45
CA HIS A 121 -5.04 -0.91 3.82
C HIS A 121 -5.15 0.61 3.86
N ASP A 122 -5.93 1.16 4.78
CA ASP A 122 -6.05 2.62 4.91
C ASP A 122 -4.75 3.22 5.50
N ALA A 123 -4.20 4.24 4.85
CA ALA A 123 -2.94 4.88 5.24
C ALA A 123 -2.89 5.46 6.67
N VAL A 124 -4.05 5.69 7.28
CA VAL A 124 -4.22 6.28 8.62
C VAL A 124 -4.45 5.26 9.73
N ARG A 125 -4.20 3.97 9.48
CA ARG A 125 -4.33 2.88 10.46
C ARG A 125 -2.96 2.25 10.74
N PRO A 126 -2.08 2.92 11.51
CA PRO A 126 -0.69 2.51 11.65
C PRO A 126 -0.45 1.30 12.56
N PHE A 127 -1.44 0.89 13.37
CA PHE A 127 -1.26 -0.09 14.45
C PHE A 127 -1.78 -1.48 14.08
N VAL A 128 -1.55 -1.92 12.85
CA VAL A 128 -1.83 -3.30 12.41
C VAL A 128 -0.55 -4.11 12.48
N ASP A 129 -0.63 -5.27 13.11
CA ASP A 129 0.48 -6.20 13.28
C ASP A 129 0.61 -7.18 12.09
N GLU A 130 1.76 -7.85 12.01
CA GLU A 130 2.05 -8.81 10.94
C GLU A 130 1.12 -10.02 10.98
N GLU A 131 0.65 -10.43 12.16
CA GLU A 131 -0.28 -11.54 12.32
C GLU A 131 -1.62 -11.24 11.64
N THR A 132 -2.18 -10.04 11.84
CA THR A 132 -3.41 -9.61 11.17
C THR A 132 -3.25 -9.65 9.65
N TYR A 133 -2.13 -9.12 9.12
CA TYR A 133 -1.85 -9.16 7.69
C TYR A 133 -1.71 -10.59 7.16
N SER A 134 -1.03 -11.46 7.92
CA SER A 134 -0.86 -12.88 7.57
C SER A 134 -2.21 -13.61 7.50
N ASN A 135 -3.08 -13.35 8.48
CA ASN A 135 -4.39 -14.00 8.57
C ASN A 135 -5.30 -13.62 7.39
N VAL A 136 -5.34 -12.33 7.01
CA VAL A 136 -6.16 -11.90 5.86
C VAL A 136 -5.58 -12.38 4.53
N ALA A 137 -4.25 -12.46 4.39
CA ALA A 137 -3.62 -12.99 3.18
C ALA A 137 -3.88 -14.50 3.02
N LYS A 138 -3.75 -15.29 4.09
CA LYS A 138 -4.10 -16.72 4.08
C LYS A 138 -5.58 -16.95 3.79
N ALA A 139 -6.47 -16.09 4.31
CA ALA A 139 -7.89 -16.15 3.99
C ALA A 139 -8.14 -15.85 2.51
N ALA A 140 -7.53 -14.79 1.96
CA ALA A 140 -7.63 -14.45 0.55
C ALA A 140 -7.18 -15.61 -0.36
N GLU A 141 -6.08 -16.27 -0.01
CA GLU A 141 -5.61 -17.46 -0.72
C GLU A 141 -6.60 -18.63 -0.65
N LYS A 142 -7.11 -18.94 0.56
CA LYS A 142 -8.06 -20.02 0.80
C LYS A 142 -9.37 -19.83 0.02
N TYR A 143 -9.86 -18.59 -0.05
CA TYR A 143 -11.17 -18.28 -0.63
C TYR A 143 -11.07 -17.73 -2.06
N GLN A 144 -9.86 -17.64 -2.63
CA GLN A 144 -9.60 -17.12 -3.97
C GLN A 144 -10.15 -15.70 -4.21
N VAL A 145 -10.01 -14.83 -3.20
CA VAL A 145 -10.39 -13.41 -3.25
C VAL A 145 -9.19 -12.47 -3.23
#